data_AF-A0A9E3MTY7-F1
#
_entry.id   AF-A0A9E3MTY7-F1
#
_cell.length_a   1.000
_cell.length_b   1.000
_cell.length_c   1.000
_cell.angle_alpha   90.00
_cell.angle_beta   90.00
_cell.angle_gamma   90.00
#
_symmetry.space_group_name_H-M   'P 1'
#
loop_
_entity.id
_entity.type
_entity.pdbx_description
1 polymer ?
#
loop_
_entity_poly.entity_id
_entity_poly.type
_entity_poly.pdbx_seq_one_letter_code
_entity_poly.pdbx_strand_id
1 'polypeptide(L)'
;GYPNDLPVLTYDFQAPLGEYGQYRRTYHEVRLQHLLLADFGHLVAPMESALPERRPEGQFDRDTLRWAVRGDGASGFLFVNNHQPHEQLPEHPETSFTVEFPSTKGELALPSVPVTVPSGAYFCWPLRLEVAGLRLEWATAQPVFTVDVDGRTVLVLAATDGIAPELALDTATVSALRTPTGEVAPVGDRLLVTGLRPGTDALVEVDTADGGRAGLLVLDAATARTAYRGRAWGAERLVLCGDGVVFDRDEVRLHGSGTATSFAVLPAPERAPVVDGVTAEAVVDGVFTRYAVPKAPAGESSAAEVTLVRAAGPAPETVTGVQGRASAPADKYFDTVAAEYRVEVPDALPPGTLLRLHWSGDVGRAYVGDTLVADQFCSGGVWDIGLDRLPADALRAEGLRLRVLPLHAGAPVHLPEQARGERETAAVTHAEWITRHTWSVRAG
;
A
#
# COMPACT_ATOMS: atom_id res chain seq x y z
N GLY A 1 7.68 33.59 4.17
CA GLY A 1 8.50 32.38 3.93
C GLY A 1 7.65 31.17 4.21
N TYR A 2 7.96 30.03 3.57
CA TYR A 2 7.39 28.74 3.93
C TYR A 2 7.67 28.46 5.43
N PRO A 3 6.72 27.89 6.20
CA PRO A 3 6.86 27.79 7.66
C PRO A 3 7.83 26.70 8.12
N ASN A 4 8.40 25.92 7.20
CA ASN A 4 9.32 24.81 7.48
C ASN A 4 10.59 24.98 6.65
N ASP A 5 11.73 24.53 7.18
CA ASP A 5 12.90 24.29 6.36
C ASP A 5 12.71 23.01 5.54
N LEU A 6 13.29 22.98 4.34
CA LEU A 6 13.28 21.83 3.44
C LEU A 6 14.72 21.40 3.20
N PRO A 7 14.94 20.12 2.87
CA PRO A 7 16.20 19.70 2.28
C PRO A 7 16.51 20.51 1.03
N VAL A 8 17.79 20.63 0.71
CA VAL A 8 18.29 21.35 -0.46
C VAL A 8 17.97 20.60 -1.75
N LEU A 9 18.09 19.27 -1.74
CA LEU A 9 17.93 18.43 -2.94
C LEU A 9 16.75 17.45 -2.86
N THR A 10 16.66 16.66 -1.78
CA THR A 10 15.61 15.62 -1.75
C THR A 10 14.21 16.25 -1.75
N TYR A 11 13.32 15.62 -2.50
CA TYR A 11 11.90 15.96 -2.53
C TYR A 11 11.03 14.70 -2.49
N ASP A 12 11.50 13.68 -1.77
CA ASP A 12 10.86 12.37 -1.63
C ASP A 12 9.47 12.43 -0.99
N PHE A 13 9.25 13.40 -0.10
CA PHE A 13 7.99 13.65 0.61
C PHE A 13 7.47 12.46 1.43
N GLN A 14 8.26 11.37 1.56
CA GLN A 14 7.79 10.07 2.02
C GLN A 14 6.54 9.59 1.25
N ALA A 15 6.45 9.99 -0.03
CA ALA A 15 5.32 9.69 -0.88
C ALA A 15 5.15 8.18 -1.09
N PRO A 16 3.95 7.71 -1.48
CA PRO A 16 3.71 6.30 -1.77
C PRO A 16 4.73 5.67 -2.75
N LEU A 17 5.18 6.45 -3.73
CA LEU A 17 6.35 6.16 -4.55
C LEU A 17 7.51 7.05 -4.09
N GLY A 18 8.64 6.44 -3.75
CA GLY A 18 9.84 7.18 -3.38
C GLY A 18 10.48 7.90 -4.57
N GLU A 19 11.39 8.84 -4.30
CA GLU A 19 12.00 9.69 -5.34
C GLU A 19 12.81 8.92 -6.40
N TYR A 20 13.24 7.69 -6.07
CA TYR A 20 13.91 6.76 -6.98
C TYR A 20 12.97 5.65 -7.48
N GLY A 21 11.66 5.87 -7.37
CA GLY A 21 10.60 4.97 -7.83
C GLY A 21 10.34 3.78 -6.90
N GLN A 22 10.81 3.81 -5.64
CA GLN A 22 10.57 2.72 -4.69
C GLN A 22 9.08 2.62 -4.34
N TYR A 23 8.55 1.41 -4.34
CA TYR A 23 7.17 1.18 -3.92
C TYR A 23 7.13 1.07 -2.39
N ARG A 24 6.37 1.94 -1.72
CA ARG A 24 6.17 1.88 -0.27
C ARG A 24 4.85 1.22 0.06
N ARG A 25 4.72 0.73 1.30
CA ARG A 25 3.45 0.17 1.82
C ARG A 25 2.25 1.06 1.49
N THR A 26 2.36 2.38 1.69
CA THR A 26 1.29 3.36 1.44
C THR A 26 0.81 3.36 -0.02
N TYR A 27 1.65 3.01 -0.99
CA TYR A 27 1.22 2.86 -2.40
C TYR A 27 0.19 1.76 -2.56
N HIS A 28 0.40 0.63 -1.89
CA HIS A 28 -0.52 -0.50 -1.95
C HIS A 28 -1.87 -0.18 -1.30
N GLU A 29 -1.84 0.50 -0.14
CA GLU A 29 -3.07 0.93 0.56
C GLU A 29 -3.87 1.94 -0.27
N VAL A 30 -3.19 2.97 -0.82
CA VAL A 30 -3.83 4.02 -1.63
C VAL A 30 -4.31 3.46 -2.97
N ARG A 31 -3.58 2.52 -3.59
CA ARG A 31 -4.01 1.86 -4.83
C ARG A 31 -5.33 1.12 -4.65
N LEU A 32 -5.50 0.38 -3.56
CA LEU A 32 -6.77 -0.31 -3.26
C LEU A 32 -7.96 0.65 -3.22
N GLN A 33 -7.78 1.81 -2.58
CA GLN A 33 -8.82 2.85 -2.54
C GLN A 33 -9.09 3.43 -3.93
N HIS A 34 -8.05 3.67 -4.74
CA HIS A 34 -8.21 4.20 -6.09
C HIS A 34 -8.87 3.20 -7.04
N LEU A 35 -8.64 1.91 -6.86
CA LEU A 35 -9.33 0.87 -7.64
C LEU A 35 -10.85 0.89 -7.33
N LEU A 36 -11.22 0.97 -6.05
CA LEU A 36 -12.62 1.12 -5.63
C LEU A 36 -13.24 2.36 -6.28
N LEU A 37 -12.57 3.51 -6.16
CA LEU A 37 -13.10 4.77 -6.71
C LEU A 37 -13.13 4.77 -8.24
N ALA A 38 -12.20 4.09 -8.91
CA ALA A 38 -12.22 3.97 -10.36
C ALA A 38 -13.43 3.18 -10.85
N ASP A 39 -13.85 2.15 -10.11
CA ASP A 39 -14.97 1.30 -10.51
C ASP A 39 -16.32 1.80 -9.98
N PHE A 40 -16.39 2.17 -8.70
CA PHE A 40 -17.62 2.53 -8.00
C PHE A 40 -17.73 4.02 -7.68
N GLY A 41 -16.73 4.84 -7.98
CA GLY A 41 -16.76 6.28 -7.68
C GLY A 41 -17.93 7.01 -8.34
N HIS A 42 -18.39 6.53 -9.50
CA HIS A 42 -19.58 7.05 -10.17
C HIS A 42 -20.89 6.79 -9.39
N LEU A 43 -20.94 5.74 -8.56
CA LEU A 43 -22.03 5.47 -7.62
C LEU A 43 -21.88 6.32 -6.35
N VAL A 44 -20.66 6.37 -5.79
CA VAL A 44 -20.39 7.03 -4.50
C VAL A 44 -20.48 8.56 -4.57
N ALA A 45 -20.02 9.16 -5.65
CA ALA A 45 -19.95 10.62 -5.81
C ALA A 45 -21.31 11.34 -5.68
N PRO A 46 -22.40 10.89 -6.32
CA PRO A 46 -23.71 11.53 -6.20
C PRO A 46 -24.44 11.23 -4.87
N MET A 47 -24.05 10.19 -4.14
CA MET A 47 -24.71 9.79 -2.88
C MET A 47 -24.55 10.84 -1.78
N GLU A 48 -25.60 11.04 -0.98
CA GLU A 48 -25.59 11.92 0.19
C GLU A 48 -24.93 11.23 1.39
N SER A 49 -24.31 12.01 2.28
CA SER A 49 -23.67 11.49 3.50
C SER A 49 -24.63 11.55 4.69
N ALA A 50 -24.79 10.42 5.38
CA ALA A 50 -25.48 10.31 6.66
C ALA A 50 -24.49 9.90 7.76
N LEU A 51 -24.60 10.56 8.92
CA LEU A 51 -23.83 10.23 10.12
C LEU A 51 -24.71 9.44 11.11
N PRO A 52 -24.13 8.56 11.93
CA PRO A 52 -24.86 7.86 12.97
C PRO A 52 -25.44 8.81 14.02
N GLU A 53 -26.46 8.34 14.75
CA GLU A 53 -27.05 9.07 15.88
C GLU A 53 -26.01 9.40 16.96
N ARG A 54 -25.23 8.38 17.36
CA ARG A 54 -24.10 8.55 18.27
C ARG A 54 -22.86 8.97 17.49
N ARG A 55 -22.33 10.15 17.80
CA ARG A 55 -21.14 10.74 17.17
C ARG A 55 -20.06 11.00 18.22
N PRO A 56 -18.77 11.01 17.83
CA PRO A 56 -17.71 11.33 18.76
C PRO A 56 -17.88 12.76 19.31
N GLU A 57 -17.62 12.95 20.60
CA GLU A 57 -17.72 14.28 21.26
C GLU A 57 -16.59 15.24 20.83
N GLY A 58 -15.53 14.72 20.21
CA GLY A 58 -14.42 15.50 19.69
C GLY A 58 -13.24 14.62 19.28
N GLN A 59 -12.10 15.24 18.93
CA GLN A 59 -10.90 14.52 18.48
C GLN A 59 -10.30 13.58 19.54
N PHE A 60 -10.60 13.82 20.82
CA PHE A 60 -10.11 13.02 21.95
C PHE A 60 -11.10 11.92 22.38
N ASP A 61 -12.28 11.83 21.75
CA ASP A 61 -13.21 10.72 21.99
C ASP A 61 -12.64 9.44 21.35
N ARG A 62 -12.36 8.46 22.21
CA ARG A 62 -11.80 7.16 21.84
C ARG A 62 -12.80 6.02 22.01
N ASP A 63 -13.96 6.29 22.59
CA ASP A 63 -14.95 5.28 22.97
C ASP A 63 -16.08 5.18 21.92
N THR A 64 -16.22 6.21 21.08
CA THR A 64 -17.22 6.24 20.01
C THR A 64 -16.60 5.86 18.67
N LEU A 65 -17.08 4.75 18.09
CA LEU A 65 -16.69 4.32 16.74
C LEU A 65 -17.07 5.39 15.70
N ARG A 66 -16.12 5.75 14.83
CA ARG A 66 -16.35 6.73 13.76
C ARG A 66 -16.76 5.99 12.49
N TRP A 67 -18.00 6.21 12.07
CA TRP A 67 -18.52 5.64 10.82
C TRP A 67 -19.56 6.57 10.17
N ALA A 68 -19.85 6.32 8.90
CA ALA A 68 -20.81 7.07 8.11
C ALA A 68 -21.37 6.20 6.98
N VAL A 69 -22.51 6.58 6.42
CA VAL A 69 -23.05 5.98 5.19
C VAL A 69 -23.08 7.04 4.11
N ARG A 70 -22.67 6.69 2.89
CA ARG A 70 -23.09 7.42 1.69
C ARG A 70 -24.18 6.63 0.99
N GLY A 71 -25.34 7.21 0.74
CA GLY A 71 -26.46 6.52 0.08
C GLY A 71 -27.25 7.38 -0.89
N ASP A 72 -27.99 6.72 -1.78
CA ASP A 72 -28.86 7.34 -2.80
C ASP A 72 -30.36 7.21 -2.45
N GLY A 73 -30.64 6.77 -1.23
CA GLY A 73 -31.98 6.50 -0.73
C GLY A 73 -32.45 5.05 -0.92
N ALA A 74 -31.74 4.21 -1.68
CA ALA A 74 -32.07 2.79 -1.87
C ALA A 74 -30.87 1.84 -1.68
N SER A 75 -29.66 2.33 -1.91
CA SER A 75 -28.38 1.63 -1.80
C SER A 75 -27.31 2.56 -1.23
N GLY A 76 -26.15 2.02 -0.87
CA GLY A 76 -25.08 2.84 -0.36
C GLY A 76 -23.79 2.10 -0.02
N PHE A 77 -22.92 2.83 0.66
CA PHE A 77 -21.63 2.36 1.14
C PHE A 77 -21.43 2.83 2.58
N LEU A 78 -21.12 1.88 3.47
CA LEU A 78 -20.82 2.13 4.87
C LEU A 78 -19.31 2.28 5.04
N PHE A 79 -18.87 3.41 5.60
CA PHE A 79 -17.47 3.73 5.83
C PHE A 79 -17.17 3.71 7.33
N VAL A 80 -16.14 2.98 7.72
CA VAL A 80 -15.63 2.96 9.10
C VAL A 80 -14.19 3.47 9.12
N ASN A 81 -13.85 4.28 10.12
CA ASN A 81 -12.49 4.69 10.40
C ASN A 81 -12.20 4.60 11.90
N ASN A 82 -11.51 3.53 12.29
CA ASN A 82 -10.97 3.33 13.64
C ASN A 82 -9.45 3.55 13.69
N HIS A 83 -8.93 4.40 12.81
CA HIS A 83 -7.54 4.81 12.77
C HIS A 83 -7.41 6.29 13.16
N GLN A 84 -6.46 6.58 14.05
CA GLN A 84 -6.05 7.95 14.37
C GLN A 84 -4.52 8.03 14.40
N PRO A 85 -3.91 9.02 13.71
CA PRO A 85 -2.46 9.19 13.74
C PRO A 85 -1.94 9.42 15.16
N HIS A 86 -0.79 8.83 15.49
CA HIS A 86 -0.06 8.94 16.76
C HIS A 86 -0.78 8.39 18.01
N GLU A 87 -2.10 8.47 18.07
CA GLU A 87 -2.92 7.99 19.17
C GLU A 87 -3.85 6.88 18.69
N GLN A 88 -3.42 5.64 18.88
CA GLN A 88 -4.18 4.48 18.44
C GLN A 88 -5.54 4.38 19.17
N LEU A 89 -6.63 4.27 18.40
CA LEU A 89 -7.98 4.05 18.91
C LEU A 89 -8.16 2.60 19.38
N PRO A 90 -8.89 2.33 20.47
CA PRO A 90 -9.16 0.97 20.93
C PRO A 90 -9.99 0.19 19.91
N GLU A 91 -10.02 -1.14 20.04
CA GLU A 91 -11.00 -1.95 19.32
C GLU A 91 -12.42 -1.74 19.87
N HIS A 92 -13.42 -1.97 19.03
CA HIS A 92 -14.84 -1.88 19.40
C HIS A 92 -15.50 -3.26 19.29
N PRO A 93 -15.61 -4.03 20.40
CA PRO A 93 -16.28 -5.33 20.40
C PRO A 93 -17.80 -5.20 20.25
N GLU A 94 -18.48 -6.31 19.96
CA GLU A 94 -19.95 -6.38 19.88
C GLU A 94 -20.59 -5.32 18.97
N THR A 95 -19.90 -4.98 17.87
CA THR A 95 -20.35 -3.96 16.92
C THR A 95 -21.28 -4.57 15.87
N SER A 96 -22.43 -3.94 15.68
CA SER A 96 -23.35 -4.15 14.56
C SER A 96 -23.82 -2.79 14.02
N PHE A 97 -24.28 -2.78 12.79
CA PHE A 97 -24.77 -1.59 12.10
C PHE A 97 -26.21 -1.83 11.66
N THR A 98 -27.02 -0.79 11.78
CA THR A 98 -28.40 -0.74 11.28
C THR A 98 -28.53 0.48 10.40
N VAL A 99 -28.96 0.29 9.15
CA VAL A 99 -29.09 1.36 8.16
C VAL A 99 -30.49 1.33 7.56
N GLU A 100 -31.15 2.47 7.53
CA GLU A 100 -32.44 2.66 6.87
C GLU A 100 -32.28 3.41 5.55
N PHE A 101 -32.98 2.95 4.52
CA PHE A 101 -32.99 3.57 3.20
C PHE A 101 -34.40 4.07 2.89
N PRO A 102 -34.63 5.39 2.71
CA PRO A 102 -35.96 5.98 2.49
C PRO A 102 -36.82 5.35 1.39
N SER A 103 -36.18 4.81 0.34
CA SER A 103 -36.86 4.23 -0.83
C SER A 103 -37.14 2.72 -0.67
N THR A 104 -36.76 2.13 0.45
CA THR A 104 -36.95 0.70 0.73
C THR A 104 -37.69 0.51 2.05
N LYS A 105 -38.30 -0.66 2.25
CA LYS A 105 -38.93 -1.00 3.52
C LYS A 105 -37.95 -1.81 4.37
N GLY A 106 -37.93 -1.49 5.66
CA GLY A 106 -37.18 -2.24 6.67
C GLY A 106 -35.73 -1.77 6.84
N GLU A 107 -35.20 -2.09 8.00
CA GLU A 107 -33.81 -1.84 8.38
C GLU A 107 -32.88 -2.87 7.73
N LEU A 108 -31.71 -2.40 7.28
CA LEU A 108 -30.60 -3.25 6.86
C LEU A 108 -29.64 -3.43 8.04
N ALA A 109 -29.72 -4.58 8.72
CA ALA A 109 -28.80 -4.97 9.78
C ALA A 109 -27.65 -5.84 9.24
N LEU A 110 -26.43 -5.52 9.69
CA LEU A 110 -25.19 -6.24 9.36
C LEU A 110 -24.14 -6.09 10.48
N PRO A 111 -23.23 -7.06 10.70
CA PRO A 111 -23.22 -8.41 10.12
C PRO A 111 -24.35 -9.29 10.68
N SER A 112 -24.38 -10.58 10.32
CA SER A 112 -25.35 -11.54 10.88
C SER A 112 -25.19 -11.76 12.39
N VAL A 113 -23.95 -11.63 12.88
CA VAL A 113 -23.59 -11.59 14.30
C VAL A 113 -22.69 -10.37 14.58
N PRO A 114 -22.76 -9.76 15.78
CA PRO A 114 -21.86 -8.66 16.12
C PRO A 114 -20.38 -9.06 15.98
N VAL A 115 -19.57 -8.11 15.53
CA VAL A 115 -18.12 -8.30 15.31
C VAL A 115 -17.31 -7.32 16.15
N THR A 116 -16.04 -7.64 16.37
CA THR A 116 -15.08 -6.67 16.86
C THR A 116 -14.52 -5.86 15.70
N VAL A 117 -14.67 -4.53 15.73
CA VAL A 117 -13.94 -3.63 14.82
C VAL A 117 -12.53 -3.42 15.39
N PRO A 118 -11.47 -3.91 14.72
CA PRO A 118 -10.12 -3.85 15.28
C PRO A 118 -9.58 -2.43 15.41
N SER A 119 -8.60 -2.27 16.28
CA SER A 119 -7.81 -1.05 16.36
C SER A 119 -7.10 -0.76 15.04
N GLY A 120 -7.18 0.50 14.56
CA GLY A 120 -6.56 0.91 13.31
C GLY A 120 -7.30 0.47 12.05
N ALA A 121 -8.46 -0.19 12.18
CA ALA A 121 -9.26 -0.63 11.05
C ALA A 121 -9.84 0.55 10.27
N TYR A 122 -9.89 0.42 8.95
CA TYR A 122 -10.62 1.31 8.06
C TYR A 122 -11.12 0.48 6.89
N PHE A 123 -12.38 0.68 6.51
CA PHE A 123 -12.99 -0.09 5.42
C PHE A 123 -14.24 0.59 4.88
N CYS A 124 -14.65 0.14 3.70
CA CYS A 124 -15.89 0.51 3.04
C CYS A 124 -16.68 -0.78 2.74
N TRP A 125 -17.87 -0.96 3.32
CA TRP A 125 -18.74 -2.11 3.04
C TRP A 125 -19.90 -1.71 2.12
N PRO A 126 -20.22 -2.52 1.10
CA PRO A 126 -21.30 -2.21 0.17
C PRO A 126 -22.65 -2.55 0.81
N LEU A 127 -23.67 -1.74 0.53
CA LEU A 127 -25.05 -1.94 0.97
C LEU A 127 -25.96 -1.95 -0.27
N ARG A 128 -26.62 -3.09 -0.52
CA ARG A 128 -27.54 -3.29 -1.66
C ARG A 128 -26.88 -2.99 -3.01
N LEU A 129 -25.66 -3.49 -3.22
CA LEU A 129 -24.89 -3.29 -4.45
C LEU A 129 -25.34 -4.28 -5.54
N GLU A 130 -25.68 -3.75 -6.71
CA GLU A 130 -26.03 -4.55 -7.88
C GLU A 130 -24.79 -4.87 -8.72
N VAL A 131 -24.62 -6.14 -9.10
CA VAL A 131 -23.51 -6.64 -9.92
C VAL A 131 -24.06 -7.66 -10.93
N ALA A 132 -24.12 -7.29 -12.21
CA ALA A 132 -24.50 -8.20 -13.29
C ALA A 132 -25.78 -9.03 -13.03
N GLY A 133 -26.83 -8.37 -12.52
CA GLY A 133 -28.13 -9.00 -12.20
C GLY A 133 -28.19 -9.66 -10.82
N LEU A 134 -27.07 -9.76 -10.09
CA LEU A 134 -27.01 -10.16 -8.69
C LEU A 134 -27.13 -8.94 -7.78
N ARG A 135 -27.98 -9.04 -6.76
CA ARG A 135 -28.07 -8.05 -5.68
C ARG A 135 -27.38 -8.53 -4.42
N LEU A 136 -26.28 -7.87 -4.07
CA LEU A 136 -25.56 -8.07 -2.82
C LEU A 136 -26.15 -7.12 -1.76
N GLU A 137 -27.03 -7.64 -0.89
CA GLU A 137 -27.67 -6.88 0.18
C GLU A 137 -26.64 -6.24 1.11
N TRP A 138 -25.57 -6.95 1.43
CA TRP A 138 -24.35 -6.39 2.01
C TRP A 138 -23.19 -7.40 1.98
N ALA A 139 -21.98 -6.92 2.21
CA ALA A 139 -20.82 -7.76 2.51
C ALA A 139 -19.97 -7.14 3.62
N THR A 140 -19.41 -7.96 4.51
CA THR A 140 -18.35 -7.52 5.45
C THR A 140 -16.96 -7.58 4.81
N ALA A 141 -16.88 -7.24 3.52
CA ALA A 141 -15.67 -7.16 2.73
C ALA A 141 -15.76 -5.96 1.77
N GLN A 142 -14.64 -5.30 1.54
CA GLN A 142 -14.60 -4.05 0.76
C GLN A 142 -14.60 -4.32 -0.74
N PRO A 143 -15.51 -3.73 -1.53
CA PRO A 143 -15.47 -3.85 -2.99
C PRO A 143 -14.24 -3.13 -3.51
N VAL A 144 -13.49 -3.79 -4.39
CA VAL A 144 -12.27 -3.23 -4.99
C VAL A 144 -12.53 -2.86 -6.43
N PHE A 145 -13.03 -3.78 -7.25
CA PHE A 145 -13.46 -3.53 -8.63
C PHE A 145 -14.11 -4.78 -9.22
N THR A 146 -14.69 -4.64 -10.40
CA THR A 146 -15.17 -5.73 -11.25
C THR A 146 -14.20 -6.07 -12.38
N VAL A 147 -14.16 -7.34 -12.76
CA VAL A 147 -13.41 -7.87 -13.92
C VAL A 147 -14.25 -8.94 -14.62
N ASP A 148 -14.22 -8.98 -15.95
CA ASP A 148 -14.86 -10.05 -16.73
C ASP A 148 -13.96 -11.29 -16.83
N VAL A 149 -14.52 -12.46 -16.54
CA VAL A 149 -13.86 -13.76 -16.64
C VAL A 149 -14.78 -14.70 -17.41
N ASP A 150 -14.45 -14.97 -18.67
CA ASP A 150 -15.21 -15.88 -19.55
C ASP A 150 -16.72 -15.55 -19.61
N GLY A 151 -17.06 -14.26 -19.70
CA GLY A 151 -18.45 -13.77 -19.74
C GLY A 151 -19.16 -13.76 -18.39
N ARG A 152 -18.43 -13.94 -17.29
CA ARG A 152 -18.90 -13.71 -15.91
C ARG A 152 -18.28 -12.42 -15.37
N THR A 153 -19.12 -11.51 -14.90
CA THR A 153 -18.66 -10.36 -14.11
C THR A 153 -18.30 -10.81 -12.71
N VAL A 154 -17.02 -10.67 -12.33
CA VAL A 154 -16.51 -10.99 -10.99
C VAL A 154 -16.26 -9.70 -10.22
N LEU A 155 -16.99 -9.49 -9.12
CA LEU A 155 -16.69 -8.48 -8.12
C LEU A 155 -15.56 -8.98 -7.22
N VAL A 156 -14.43 -8.27 -7.22
CA VAL A 156 -13.30 -8.50 -6.32
C VAL A 156 -13.55 -7.75 -5.01
N LEU A 157 -13.49 -8.47 -3.91
CA LEU A 157 -13.68 -8.00 -2.55
C LEU A 157 -12.39 -8.21 -1.74
N ALA A 158 -12.04 -7.23 -0.91
CA ALA A 158 -10.96 -7.33 0.06
C ALA A 158 -11.54 -7.58 1.46
N ALA A 159 -11.18 -8.70 2.08
CA ALA A 159 -11.53 -8.96 3.47
C ALA A 159 -10.93 -7.89 4.39
N THR A 160 -11.63 -7.56 5.47
CA THR A 160 -11.10 -6.65 6.49
C THR A 160 -10.28 -7.45 7.51
N ASP A 161 -9.01 -7.09 7.71
CA ASP A 161 -8.14 -7.78 8.68
C ASP A 161 -8.82 -7.85 10.05
N GLY A 162 -8.97 -9.07 10.59
CA GLY A 162 -9.61 -9.31 11.89
C GLY A 162 -11.14 -9.42 11.88
N ILE A 163 -11.81 -9.26 10.74
CA ILE A 163 -13.27 -9.46 10.60
C ILE A 163 -13.52 -10.58 9.58
N ALA A 164 -14.24 -11.62 9.99
CA ALA A 164 -14.61 -12.70 9.09
C ALA A 164 -15.56 -12.18 7.99
N PRO A 165 -15.31 -12.51 6.71
CA PRO A 165 -16.18 -12.10 5.62
C PRO A 165 -17.51 -12.85 5.66
N GLU A 166 -18.58 -12.10 5.46
CA GLU A 166 -19.94 -12.57 5.25
C GLU A 166 -20.48 -11.90 4.00
N LEU A 167 -21.22 -12.65 3.19
CA LEU A 167 -21.89 -12.16 1.99
C LEU A 167 -23.38 -12.44 2.13
N ALA A 168 -24.23 -11.42 2.07
CA ALA A 168 -25.67 -11.57 2.07
C ALA A 168 -26.24 -11.20 0.69
N LEU A 169 -26.83 -12.18 0.00
CA LEU A 169 -27.33 -12.06 -1.36
C LEU A 169 -28.86 -12.10 -1.36
N ASP A 170 -29.52 -11.27 -2.16
CA ASP A 170 -30.98 -11.35 -2.33
C ASP A 170 -31.36 -12.65 -3.04
N THR A 171 -32.12 -13.51 -2.36
CA THR A 171 -32.63 -14.79 -2.89
C THR A 171 -33.37 -14.63 -4.21
N ALA A 172 -34.06 -13.51 -4.44
CA ALA A 172 -34.83 -13.26 -5.66
C ALA A 172 -33.94 -13.08 -6.90
N THR A 173 -32.68 -12.71 -6.70
CA THR A 173 -31.69 -12.51 -7.78
C THR A 173 -30.81 -13.73 -8.04
N VAL A 174 -30.91 -14.77 -7.21
CA VAL A 174 -30.06 -15.98 -7.29
C VAL A 174 -30.87 -17.17 -7.80
N SER A 175 -30.43 -17.78 -8.90
CA SER A 175 -30.98 -19.07 -9.36
C SER A 175 -30.16 -20.26 -8.84
N ALA A 176 -28.84 -20.11 -8.74
CA ALA A 176 -27.98 -21.09 -8.08
C ALA A 176 -26.70 -20.43 -7.55
N LEU A 177 -26.11 -21.02 -6.49
CA LEU A 177 -24.90 -20.52 -5.84
C LEU A 177 -23.94 -21.67 -5.54
N ARG A 178 -22.65 -21.46 -5.82
CA ARG A 178 -21.56 -22.37 -5.45
C ARG A 178 -20.50 -21.59 -4.69
N THR A 179 -19.96 -22.20 -3.66
CA THR A 179 -18.88 -21.62 -2.86
C THR A 179 -17.79 -22.67 -2.65
N PRO A 180 -16.50 -22.30 -2.77
CA PRO A 180 -15.38 -23.22 -2.59
C PRO A 180 -15.20 -23.63 -1.13
N THR A 181 -15.59 -22.75 -0.21
CA THR A 181 -15.51 -22.92 1.24
C THR A 181 -16.70 -22.23 1.91
N GLY A 182 -16.88 -22.45 3.21
CA GLY A 182 -17.95 -21.81 3.97
C GLY A 182 -19.31 -22.50 3.83
N GLU A 183 -20.29 -21.92 4.51
CA GLU A 183 -21.66 -22.43 4.60
C GLU A 183 -22.61 -21.42 3.96
N VAL A 184 -23.67 -21.94 3.35
CA VAL A 184 -24.73 -21.13 2.73
C VAL A 184 -26.03 -21.45 3.46
N ALA A 185 -26.63 -20.43 4.07
CA ALA A 185 -27.87 -20.57 4.81
C ALA A 185 -28.91 -19.53 4.37
N PRO A 186 -30.17 -19.90 4.15
CA PRO A 186 -31.24 -18.94 3.94
C PRO A 186 -31.58 -18.21 5.25
N VAL A 187 -31.64 -16.89 5.22
CA VAL A 187 -32.02 -16.02 6.33
C VAL A 187 -32.99 -14.97 5.83
N GLY A 188 -34.29 -15.17 6.07
CA GLY A 188 -35.33 -14.29 5.52
C GLY A 188 -35.35 -14.34 3.98
N ASP A 189 -35.19 -13.19 3.35
CA ASP A 189 -35.10 -13.02 1.89
C ASP A 189 -33.65 -13.10 1.36
N ARG A 190 -32.68 -13.49 2.21
CA ARG A 190 -31.26 -13.52 1.88
C ARG A 190 -30.69 -14.94 1.88
N LEU A 191 -29.72 -15.18 1.00
CA LEU A 191 -28.74 -16.26 1.13
C LEU A 191 -27.50 -15.68 1.79
N LEU A 192 -27.20 -16.18 3.00
CA LEU A 192 -26.04 -15.76 3.75
C LEU A 192 -24.91 -16.78 3.54
N VAL A 193 -23.76 -16.29 3.07
CA VAL A 193 -22.52 -17.07 2.97
C VAL A 193 -21.61 -16.67 4.12
N THR A 194 -21.24 -17.62 4.98
CA THR A 194 -20.34 -17.42 6.13
C THR A 194 -19.20 -18.44 6.11
N GLY A 195 -18.15 -18.23 6.90
CA GLY A 195 -17.04 -19.19 7.01
C GLY A 195 -16.17 -19.30 5.75
N LEU A 196 -16.29 -18.34 4.83
CA LEU A 196 -15.39 -18.19 3.69
C LEU A 196 -13.96 -17.98 4.20
N ARG A 197 -13.00 -18.70 3.59
CA ARG A 197 -11.57 -18.44 3.76
C ARG A 197 -11.10 -17.53 2.63
N PRO A 198 -10.79 -16.24 2.88
CA PRO A 198 -10.28 -15.35 1.83
C PRO A 198 -8.98 -15.89 1.22
N GLY A 199 -8.84 -15.73 -0.09
CA GLY A 199 -7.71 -16.25 -0.84
C GLY A 199 -7.92 -16.25 -2.34
N THR A 200 -6.92 -16.75 -3.09
CA THR A 200 -6.95 -16.85 -4.56
C THR A 200 -7.99 -17.85 -5.08
N ASP A 201 -8.49 -18.75 -4.24
CA ASP A 201 -9.50 -19.76 -4.56
C ASP A 201 -10.91 -19.38 -4.09
N ALA A 202 -11.07 -18.26 -3.38
CA ALA A 202 -12.30 -17.86 -2.70
C ALA A 202 -13.34 -17.18 -3.62
N LEU A 203 -13.66 -17.79 -4.76
CA LEU A 203 -14.65 -17.31 -5.70
C LEU A 203 -16.03 -17.95 -5.43
N VAL A 204 -16.98 -17.16 -4.93
CA VAL A 204 -18.40 -17.57 -4.88
C VAL A 204 -19.01 -17.35 -6.27
N GLU A 205 -19.50 -18.41 -6.89
CA GLU A 205 -20.08 -18.39 -8.23
C GLU A 205 -21.61 -18.39 -8.17
N VAL A 206 -22.24 -17.42 -8.83
CA VAL A 206 -23.68 -17.22 -8.82
C VAL A 206 -24.22 -17.27 -10.25
N ASP A 207 -25.22 -18.13 -10.48
CA ASP A 207 -26.10 -18.00 -11.64
C ASP A 207 -27.24 -17.09 -11.19
N THR A 208 -27.50 -16.03 -11.94
CA THR A 208 -28.52 -15.03 -11.58
C THR A 208 -29.89 -15.47 -12.08
N ALA A 209 -30.95 -14.92 -11.48
CA ALA A 209 -32.32 -15.25 -11.84
C ALA A 209 -32.71 -14.81 -13.27
N ASP A 210 -32.02 -13.81 -13.82
CA ASP A 210 -32.18 -13.33 -15.19
C ASP A 210 -31.38 -14.14 -16.24
N GLY A 211 -30.69 -15.21 -15.81
CA GLY A 211 -29.92 -16.09 -16.69
C GLY A 211 -28.46 -15.67 -16.91
N GLY A 212 -28.01 -14.59 -16.25
CA GLY A 212 -26.61 -14.17 -16.22
C GLY A 212 -25.73 -14.97 -15.25
N ARG A 213 -24.47 -14.53 -15.12
CA ARG A 213 -23.47 -15.11 -14.23
C ARG A 213 -22.69 -14.00 -13.53
N ALA A 214 -22.64 -14.08 -12.20
CA ALA A 214 -21.84 -13.21 -11.36
C ALA A 214 -20.85 -14.03 -10.53
N GLY A 215 -19.75 -13.40 -10.10
CA GLY A 215 -18.79 -13.96 -9.18
C GLY A 215 -18.45 -12.98 -8.06
N LEU A 216 -18.21 -13.48 -6.85
CA LEU A 216 -17.71 -12.70 -5.72
C LEU A 216 -16.38 -13.32 -5.28
N LEU A 217 -15.25 -12.72 -5.66
CA LEU A 217 -13.92 -13.17 -5.29
C LEU A 217 -13.46 -12.45 -4.03
N VAL A 218 -13.31 -13.17 -2.90
CA VAL A 218 -12.90 -12.57 -1.62
C VAL A 218 -11.42 -12.82 -1.36
N LEU A 219 -10.57 -11.81 -1.60
CA LEU A 219 -9.14 -11.86 -1.29
C LEU A 219 -8.91 -11.49 0.18
N ASP A 220 -7.92 -12.12 0.82
CA ASP A 220 -7.45 -11.63 2.12
C ASP A 220 -6.81 -10.23 1.96
N ALA A 221 -6.72 -9.46 3.04
CA ALA A 221 -6.29 -8.07 2.95
C ALA A 221 -4.83 -7.93 2.46
N ALA A 222 -3.95 -8.90 2.76
CA ALA A 222 -2.57 -8.86 2.29
C ALA A 222 -2.50 -9.12 0.77
N THR A 223 -3.20 -10.15 0.29
CA THR A 223 -3.31 -10.45 -1.15
C THR A 223 -4.00 -9.33 -1.92
N ALA A 224 -5.07 -8.74 -1.38
CA ALA A 224 -5.76 -7.60 -2.02
C ALA A 224 -4.79 -6.42 -2.25
N ARG A 225 -3.88 -6.12 -1.31
CA ARG A 225 -2.84 -5.08 -1.47
C ARG A 225 -1.84 -5.37 -2.59
N THR A 226 -1.84 -6.59 -3.13
CA THR A 226 -1.04 -6.98 -4.31
C THR A 226 -1.82 -6.89 -5.63
N ALA A 227 -3.11 -6.54 -5.57
CA ALA A 227 -3.98 -6.46 -6.75
C ALA A 227 -3.69 -5.22 -7.60
N TYR A 228 -3.65 -5.44 -8.91
CA TYR A 228 -3.57 -4.44 -9.96
C TYR A 228 -4.63 -4.77 -11.02
N ARG A 229 -5.25 -3.74 -11.60
CA ARG A 229 -6.15 -3.88 -12.73
C ARG A 229 -5.60 -3.11 -13.92
N GLY A 230 -5.58 -3.73 -15.09
CA GLY A 230 -5.18 -3.07 -16.33
C GLY A 230 -5.41 -3.95 -17.55
N ARG A 231 -5.37 -3.33 -18.73
CA ARG A 231 -5.44 -4.08 -19.99
C ARG A 231 -4.07 -4.67 -20.31
N ALA A 232 -4.02 -5.97 -20.57
CA ALA A 232 -2.82 -6.67 -21.03
C ALA A 232 -3.20 -7.93 -21.81
N TRP A 233 -2.41 -8.24 -22.83
CA TRP A 233 -2.55 -9.45 -23.64
C TRP A 233 -4.00 -9.62 -24.14
N GLY A 234 -4.52 -8.56 -24.75
CA GLY A 234 -5.83 -8.55 -25.40
C GLY A 234 -7.06 -8.36 -24.49
N ALA A 235 -6.94 -8.47 -23.17
CA ALA A 235 -8.07 -8.39 -22.25
C ALA A 235 -7.79 -7.49 -21.03
N GLU A 236 -8.84 -7.14 -20.29
CA GLU A 236 -8.68 -6.61 -18.94
C GLU A 236 -8.20 -7.72 -18.00
N ARG A 237 -7.22 -7.43 -17.15
CA ARG A 237 -6.59 -8.39 -16.25
C ARG A 237 -6.60 -7.84 -14.83
N LEU A 238 -6.94 -8.70 -13.89
CA LEU A 238 -6.50 -8.62 -12.51
C LEU A 238 -5.14 -9.33 -12.40
N VAL A 239 -4.14 -8.62 -11.90
CA VAL A 239 -2.79 -9.15 -11.64
C VAL A 239 -2.52 -9.04 -10.14
N LEU A 240 -2.15 -10.15 -9.49
CA LEU A 240 -1.63 -10.18 -8.12
C LEU A 240 -0.12 -10.22 -8.15
N CYS A 241 0.54 -9.19 -7.65
CA CYS A 241 2.01 -9.11 -7.55
C CYS A 241 2.43 -8.31 -6.33
N GLY A 242 3.33 -8.86 -5.51
CA GLY A 242 3.89 -8.16 -4.35
C GLY A 242 4.77 -6.96 -4.74
N ASP A 243 5.29 -6.99 -5.96
CA ASP A 243 6.14 -5.95 -6.54
C ASP A 243 5.34 -4.90 -7.29
N GLY A 244 6.04 -3.89 -7.82
CA GLY A 244 5.43 -2.85 -8.66
C GLY A 244 4.98 -3.41 -10.01
N VAL A 245 3.77 -3.06 -10.46
CA VAL A 245 3.26 -3.45 -11.78
C VAL A 245 2.88 -2.20 -12.57
N VAL A 246 3.33 -2.12 -13.82
CA VAL A 246 2.96 -1.08 -14.78
C VAL A 246 2.42 -1.74 -16.05
N PHE A 247 1.25 -1.30 -16.49
CA PHE A 247 0.69 -1.67 -17.78
C PHE A 247 1.08 -0.62 -18.82
N ASP A 248 1.87 -1.01 -19.83
CA ASP A 248 2.23 -0.18 -20.98
C ASP A 248 1.72 -0.88 -22.25
N ARG A 249 0.48 -0.55 -22.64
CA ARG A 249 -0.23 -1.18 -23.76
C ARG A 249 -0.35 -2.69 -23.56
N ASP A 250 0.33 -3.50 -24.36
CA ASP A 250 0.34 -4.98 -24.23
C ASP A 250 1.56 -5.52 -23.48
N GLU A 251 2.48 -4.64 -23.04
CA GLU A 251 3.61 -5.00 -22.18
C GLU A 251 3.23 -4.73 -20.72
N VAL A 252 3.47 -5.70 -19.85
CA VAL A 252 3.39 -5.54 -18.40
C VAL A 252 4.82 -5.49 -17.87
N ARG A 253 5.17 -4.44 -17.11
CA ARG A 253 6.46 -4.32 -16.45
C ARG A 253 6.32 -4.63 -14.98
N LEU A 254 7.17 -5.51 -14.48
CA LEU A 254 7.30 -5.83 -13.05
C LEU A 254 8.53 -5.12 -12.50
N HIS A 255 8.41 -4.47 -11.34
CA HIS A 255 9.47 -3.71 -10.68
C HIS A 255 9.71 -4.24 -9.27
N GLY A 256 10.78 -4.99 -9.07
CA GLY A 256 11.06 -5.70 -7.81
C GLY A 256 12.54 -5.71 -7.44
N SER A 257 12.87 -6.40 -6.36
CA SER A 257 14.21 -6.44 -5.77
C SER A 257 15.07 -7.65 -6.19
N GLY A 258 14.52 -8.60 -6.96
CA GLY A 258 15.31 -9.68 -7.57
C GLY A 258 15.26 -11.03 -6.86
N THR A 259 14.52 -11.17 -5.76
CA THR A 259 14.02 -12.49 -5.32
C THR A 259 13.10 -13.05 -6.41
N ALA A 260 12.88 -14.37 -6.44
CA ALA A 260 11.96 -14.95 -7.42
C ALA A 260 10.55 -14.36 -7.22
N THR A 261 10.26 -13.28 -7.94
CA THR A 261 8.96 -12.67 -8.01
C THR A 261 8.04 -13.64 -8.75
N SER A 262 6.78 -13.70 -8.36
CA SER A 262 5.76 -14.33 -9.18
C SER A 262 4.61 -13.36 -9.31
N PHE A 263 3.81 -13.54 -10.34
CA PHE A 263 2.57 -12.81 -10.50
C PHE A 263 1.46 -13.77 -10.87
N ALA A 264 0.26 -13.56 -10.34
CA ALA A 264 -0.92 -14.35 -10.69
C ALA A 264 -1.87 -13.50 -11.53
N VAL A 265 -2.50 -14.11 -12.54
CA VAL A 265 -3.34 -13.40 -13.52
C VAL A 265 -4.72 -14.03 -13.58
N LEU A 266 -5.75 -13.19 -13.60
CA LEU A 266 -7.15 -13.53 -13.83
C LEU A 266 -7.80 -12.51 -14.79
N PRO A 267 -8.49 -12.92 -15.86
CA PRO A 267 -8.42 -14.26 -16.46
C PRO A 267 -6.99 -14.59 -16.91
N ALA A 268 -6.64 -15.87 -17.04
CA ALA A 268 -5.34 -16.27 -17.58
C ALA A 268 -5.22 -15.88 -19.07
N PRO A 269 -4.04 -15.48 -19.57
CA PRO A 269 -3.82 -15.32 -21.00
C PRO A 269 -3.91 -16.67 -21.73
N GLU A 270 -4.34 -16.66 -22.99
CA GLU A 270 -4.48 -17.88 -23.82
C GLU A 270 -3.16 -18.65 -23.98
N ARG A 271 -2.04 -17.92 -23.94
CA ARG A 271 -0.68 -18.46 -23.97
C ARG A 271 0.08 -17.93 -22.77
N ALA A 272 0.96 -18.77 -22.23
CA ALA A 272 1.85 -18.36 -21.15
C ALA A 272 2.65 -17.12 -21.59
N PRO A 273 2.70 -16.07 -20.75
CA PRO A 273 3.44 -14.87 -21.07
C PRO A 273 4.94 -15.15 -21.13
N VAL A 274 5.65 -14.30 -21.86
CA VAL A 274 7.12 -14.35 -22.00
C VAL A 274 7.73 -13.25 -21.13
N VAL A 275 8.56 -13.65 -20.18
CA VAL A 275 9.28 -12.76 -19.26
C VAL A 275 10.74 -12.67 -19.71
N ASP A 276 11.17 -11.49 -20.15
CA ASP A 276 12.52 -11.24 -20.68
C ASP A 276 13.00 -12.28 -21.71
N GLY A 277 12.09 -12.71 -22.60
CA GLY A 277 12.37 -13.69 -23.66
C GLY A 277 12.23 -15.15 -23.25
N VAL A 278 11.93 -15.45 -21.99
CA VAL A 278 11.70 -16.81 -21.48
C VAL A 278 10.21 -17.02 -21.22
N THR A 279 9.63 -18.09 -21.75
CA THR A 279 8.23 -18.46 -21.45
C THR A 279 8.08 -18.77 -19.97
N ALA A 280 7.17 -18.08 -19.30
CA ALA A 280 6.98 -18.23 -17.87
C ALA A 280 6.31 -19.58 -17.54
N GLU A 281 6.85 -20.28 -16.56
CA GLU A 281 6.23 -21.50 -16.03
C GLU A 281 4.92 -21.13 -15.32
N ALA A 282 3.86 -21.87 -15.64
CA ALA A 282 2.51 -21.63 -15.15
C ALA A 282 2.11 -22.67 -14.11
N VAL A 283 1.51 -22.22 -13.00
CA VAL A 283 0.94 -23.07 -11.95
C VAL A 283 -0.45 -22.57 -11.61
N VAL A 284 -1.38 -23.50 -11.35
CA VAL A 284 -2.73 -23.17 -10.87
C VAL A 284 -2.64 -22.56 -9.48
N ASP A 285 -3.34 -21.45 -9.27
CA ASP A 285 -3.40 -20.75 -7.97
C ASP A 285 -4.83 -20.28 -7.71
N GLY A 286 -5.66 -21.18 -7.17
CA GLY A 286 -7.09 -20.94 -7.03
C GLY A 286 -7.74 -20.70 -8.39
N VAL A 287 -8.40 -19.54 -8.55
CA VAL A 287 -8.97 -19.12 -9.84
C VAL A 287 -7.96 -18.43 -10.76
N PHE A 288 -6.75 -18.17 -10.28
CA PHE A 288 -5.68 -17.54 -11.03
C PHE A 288 -4.76 -18.56 -11.68
N THR A 289 -4.00 -18.09 -12.67
CA THR A 289 -2.76 -18.76 -13.08
C THR A 289 -1.56 -17.94 -12.60
N ARG A 290 -0.69 -18.57 -11.81
CA ARG A 290 0.55 -17.96 -11.31
C ARG A 290 1.71 -18.28 -12.24
N TYR A 291 2.49 -17.26 -12.54
CA TYR A 291 3.66 -17.32 -13.41
C TYR A 291 4.93 -16.99 -12.63
N ALA A 292 5.96 -17.80 -12.81
CA ALA A 292 7.28 -17.55 -12.25
C ALA A 292 8.01 -16.44 -13.02
N VAL A 293 8.64 -15.52 -12.31
CA VAL A 293 9.60 -14.56 -12.88
C VAL A 293 11.01 -15.15 -12.72
N PRO A 294 11.83 -15.18 -13.79
CA PRO A 294 13.21 -15.61 -13.69
C PRO A 294 13.97 -14.79 -12.64
N LYS A 295 14.82 -15.47 -11.86
CA LYS A 295 15.69 -14.80 -10.89
C LYS A 295 16.53 -13.73 -11.58
N ALA A 296 16.64 -12.57 -10.95
CA ALA A 296 17.52 -11.53 -11.44
C ALA A 296 18.98 -12.01 -11.54
N PRO A 297 19.74 -11.55 -12.57
CA PRO A 297 21.14 -11.92 -12.74
C PRO A 297 22.06 -11.30 -11.68
N ALA A 298 21.68 -10.19 -11.05
CA ALA A 298 22.41 -9.56 -9.95
C ALA A 298 21.77 -9.91 -8.59
N GLY A 299 22.56 -9.89 -7.52
CA GLY A 299 22.05 -10.04 -6.17
C GLY A 299 21.18 -8.85 -5.75
N GLU A 300 20.17 -9.12 -4.92
CA GLU A 300 19.20 -8.15 -4.41
C GLU A 300 19.86 -7.06 -3.56
N SER A 301 20.71 -7.49 -2.63
CA SER A 301 21.47 -6.61 -1.75
C SER A 301 22.90 -7.13 -1.53
N SER A 302 23.83 -6.22 -1.33
CA SER A 302 25.19 -6.52 -0.86
C SER A 302 25.65 -5.43 0.10
N ALA A 303 26.50 -5.79 1.07
CA ALA A 303 27.02 -4.82 2.02
C ALA A 303 27.82 -3.71 1.30
N ALA A 304 27.60 -2.46 1.71
CA ALA A 304 28.41 -1.33 1.25
C ALA A 304 29.51 -1.05 2.28
N GLU A 305 30.76 -0.92 1.81
CA GLU A 305 31.88 -0.56 2.69
C GLU A 305 31.83 0.92 3.02
N VAL A 306 31.65 1.22 4.31
CA VAL A 306 31.60 2.58 4.84
C VAL A 306 32.66 2.74 5.92
N THR A 307 33.57 3.70 5.71
CA THR A 307 34.64 4.00 6.66
C THR A 307 34.37 5.33 7.35
N LEU A 308 34.37 5.34 8.68
CA LEU A 308 34.35 6.57 9.46
C LEU A 308 35.69 7.30 9.30
N VAL A 309 35.66 8.51 8.75
CA VAL A 309 36.83 9.38 8.56
C VAL A 309 36.99 10.32 9.74
N ARG A 310 35.89 10.86 10.25
CA ARG A 310 35.86 11.78 11.39
C ARG A 310 34.63 11.54 12.23
N ALA A 311 34.80 11.35 13.54
CA ALA A 311 33.68 11.27 14.47
C ALA A 311 32.94 12.63 14.57
N ALA A 312 31.65 12.59 14.92
CA ALA A 312 30.89 13.80 15.17
C ALA A 312 31.44 14.58 16.37
N GLY A 313 31.39 15.91 16.26
CA GLY A 313 31.59 16.83 17.37
C GLY A 313 30.30 17.04 18.19
N PRO A 314 30.28 18.04 19.08
CA PRO A 314 29.08 18.40 19.82
C PRO A 314 27.95 18.84 18.89
N ALA A 315 26.71 18.51 19.25
CA ALA A 315 25.52 18.97 18.56
C ALA A 315 25.44 20.49 18.50
N PRO A 316 25.18 21.08 17.32
CA PRO A 316 24.90 22.51 17.22
C PRO A 316 23.74 22.92 18.12
N GLU A 317 23.84 24.10 18.72
CA GLU A 317 22.73 24.72 19.43
C GLU A 317 21.51 24.86 18.50
N THR A 318 20.33 24.54 19.03
CA THR A 318 19.09 24.64 18.26
C THR A 318 18.77 26.10 17.97
N VAL A 319 18.55 26.42 16.70
CA VAL A 319 18.03 27.73 16.28
C VAL A 319 16.53 27.60 16.08
N THR A 320 15.78 28.58 16.55
CA THR A 320 14.33 28.61 16.41
C THR A 320 13.93 29.64 15.35
N GLY A 321 13.24 29.17 14.32
CA GLY A 321 12.71 29.99 13.24
C GLY A 321 11.32 30.54 13.52
N VAL A 322 10.60 30.82 12.42
CA VAL A 322 9.24 31.37 12.44
C VAL A 322 8.29 30.44 13.21
N GLN A 323 7.35 31.02 13.97
CA GLN A 323 6.39 30.29 14.81
C GLN A 323 7.03 29.39 15.89
N GLY A 324 8.27 29.63 16.32
CA GLY A 324 8.86 28.87 17.42
C GLY A 324 9.33 27.47 17.02
N ARG A 325 9.48 27.19 15.72
CA ARG A 325 9.88 25.87 15.21
C ARG A 325 11.40 25.74 15.14
N ALA A 326 11.93 24.53 15.37
CA ALA A 326 13.34 24.26 15.11
C ALA A 326 13.68 24.53 13.64
N SER A 327 14.78 25.25 13.41
CA SER A 327 15.33 25.51 12.09
C SER A 327 16.47 24.56 11.76
N ALA A 328 16.67 24.33 10.47
CA ALA A 328 17.79 23.55 9.97
C ALA A 328 19.14 24.13 10.44
N PRO A 329 20.12 23.30 10.83
CA PRO A 329 21.46 23.76 11.17
C PRO A 329 22.12 24.54 10.02
N ALA A 330 22.88 25.57 10.36
CA ALA A 330 23.65 26.34 9.38
C ALA A 330 24.77 25.49 8.73
N ASP A 331 25.05 25.76 7.45
CA ASP A 331 25.99 24.97 6.62
C ASP A 331 27.38 24.80 7.23
N LYS A 332 27.90 25.80 7.95
CA LYS A 332 29.21 25.77 8.62
C LYS A 332 29.39 24.56 9.56
N TYR A 333 28.29 23.99 10.08
CA TYR A 333 28.37 22.86 11.00
C TYR A 333 28.79 21.56 10.31
N PHE A 334 28.54 21.41 9.01
CA PHE A 334 28.99 20.23 8.27
C PHE A 334 30.51 20.14 8.19
N ASP A 335 31.21 21.28 8.12
CA ASP A 335 32.68 21.31 8.09
C ASP A 335 33.31 21.18 9.47
N THR A 336 32.58 21.53 10.53
CA THR A 336 33.14 21.67 11.88
C THR A 336 32.78 20.56 12.85
N VAL A 337 31.55 20.03 12.80
CA VAL A 337 31.05 19.08 13.81
C VAL A 337 30.36 17.84 13.24
N ALA A 338 30.12 17.75 11.93
CA ALA A 338 29.54 16.53 11.35
C ALA A 338 30.49 15.34 11.45
N ALA A 339 29.93 14.16 11.73
CA ALA A 339 30.60 12.91 11.43
C ALA A 339 30.79 12.80 9.92
N GLU A 340 31.98 12.42 9.49
CA GLU A 340 32.31 12.24 8.08
C GLU A 340 32.62 10.78 7.80
N TYR A 341 31.99 10.24 6.76
CA TYR A 341 32.19 8.88 6.28
C TYR A 341 32.58 8.88 4.81
N ARG A 342 33.35 7.89 4.41
CA ARG A 342 33.64 7.57 3.00
C ARG A 342 32.97 6.25 2.64
N VAL A 343 32.23 6.25 1.55
CA VAL A 343 31.63 5.04 0.97
C VAL A 343 32.43 4.66 -0.27
N GLU A 344 32.96 3.44 -0.28
CA GLU A 344 33.67 2.89 -1.44
C GLU A 344 32.64 2.39 -2.44
N VAL A 345 32.62 2.98 -3.65
CA VAL A 345 31.66 2.64 -4.70
C VAL A 345 32.32 1.67 -5.69
N PRO A 346 31.78 0.45 -5.87
CA PRO A 346 32.30 -0.48 -6.86
C PRO A 346 32.28 0.08 -8.29
N ASP A 347 33.30 -0.25 -9.10
CA ASP A 347 33.44 0.24 -10.49
C ASP A 347 32.27 -0.14 -11.40
N ALA A 348 31.62 -1.28 -11.12
CA ALA A 348 30.52 -1.81 -11.91
C ALA A 348 29.34 -2.15 -10.99
N LEU A 349 28.37 -1.24 -10.93
CA LEU A 349 27.06 -1.49 -10.33
C LEU A 349 26.00 -1.58 -11.42
N PRO A 350 25.02 -2.49 -11.29
CA PRO A 350 23.91 -2.56 -12.23
C PRO A 350 23.10 -1.24 -12.25
N PRO A 351 22.46 -0.91 -13.38
CA PRO A 351 21.46 0.15 -13.40
C PRO A 351 20.34 -0.15 -12.40
N GLY A 352 19.81 0.89 -11.76
CA GLY A 352 18.78 0.80 -10.73
C GLY A 352 19.30 0.53 -9.33
N THR A 353 20.62 0.55 -9.11
CA THR A 353 21.21 0.37 -7.78
C THR A 353 21.09 1.63 -6.91
N LEU A 354 20.64 1.43 -5.68
CA LEU A 354 20.55 2.42 -4.62
C LEU A 354 21.59 2.11 -3.54
N LEU A 355 22.19 3.14 -2.94
CA LEU A 355 22.83 3.03 -1.64
C LEU A 355 21.78 3.26 -0.56
N ARG A 356 21.52 2.26 0.28
CA ARG A 356 20.67 2.41 1.47
C ARG A 356 21.53 2.58 2.70
N LEU A 357 21.25 3.63 3.47
CA LEU A 357 21.92 3.95 4.72
C LEU A 357 20.96 3.82 5.89
N HIS A 358 21.35 3.04 6.90
CA HIS A 358 20.76 3.07 8.22
C HIS A 358 21.58 4.05 9.06
N TRP A 359 20.94 5.10 9.52
CA TRP A 359 21.63 6.24 10.10
C TRP A 359 20.79 6.95 11.14
N SER A 360 21.47 7.70 11.99
CA SER A 360 20.89 8.54 13.03
C SER A 360 21.59 9.89 13.06
N GLY A 361 20.88 10.93 13.49
CA GLY A 361 21.38 12.30 13.54
C GLY A 361 20.27 13.31 13.29
N ASP A 362 20.65 14.51 12.86
CA ASP A 362 19.77 15.61 12.48
C ASP A 362 19.61 15.68 10.96
N VAL A 363 20.73 15.93 10.27
CA VAL A 363 20.78 16.11 8.81
C VAL A 363 21.94 15.32 8.22
N GLY A 364 21.65 14.54 7.18
CA GLY A 364 22.63 13.86 6.34
C GLY A 364 22.85 14.64 5.04
N ARG A 365 24.10 14.75 4.60
CA ARG A 365 24.49 15.27 3.28
C ARG A 365 25.51 14.37 2.61
N ALA A 366 25.32 14.09 1.33
CA ALA A 366 26.17 13.25 0.52
C ALA A 366 26.83 14.09 -0.57
N TYR A 367 28.12 13.89 -0.78
CA TYR A 367 28.93 14.67 -1.69
C TYR A 367 29.74 13.77 -2.62
N VAL A 368 29.86 14.20 -3.88
CA VAL A 368 30.86 13.72 -4.83
C VAL A 368 31.77 14.89 -5.13
N GLY A 369 33.03 14.79 -4.71
CA GLY A 369 33.88 15.97 -4.59
C GLY A 369 33.20 17.02 -3.71
N ASP A 370 33.19 18.27 -4.15
CA ASP A 370 32.54 19.37 -3.42
C ASP A 370 31.07 19.56 -3.81
N THR A 371 30.54 18.71 -4.69
CA THR A 371 29.16 18.78 -5.16
C THR A 371 28.24 18.04 -4.19
N LEU A 372 27.28 18.74 -3.59
CA LEU A 372 26.18 18.12 -2.86
C LEU A 372 25.31 17.34 -3.85
N VAL A 373 25.11 16.04 -3.61
CA VAL A 373 24.35 15.17 -4.52
C VAL A 373 23.10 14.56 -3.90
N ALA A 374 23.04 14.46 -2.57
CA ALA A 374 21.83 14.09 -1.85
C ALA A 374 21.87 14.67 -0.44
N ASP A 375 20.71 14.87 0.16
CA ASP A 375 20.57 15.24 1.56
C ASP A 375 19.27 14.70 2.15
N GLN A 376 19.17 14.64 3.47
CA GLN A 376 17.96 14.19 4.15
C GLN A 376 17.91 14.72 5.60
N PHE A 377 16.73 15.10 6.06
CA PHE A 377 16.45 15.20 7.50
C PHE A 377 16.17 13.82 8.07
N CYS A 378 16.70 13.54 9.26
CA CYS A 378 16.44 12.29 9.93
C CYS A 378 14.95 12.19 10.29
N SER A 379 14.29 11.15 9.80
CA SER A 379 12.89 10.83 10.14
C SER A 379 12.77 9.53 10.95
N GLY A 380 13.90 8.91 11.32
CA GLY A 380 13.94 7.55 11.86
C GLY A 380 13.82 6.44 10.82
N GLY A 381 13.86 6.77 9.53
CA GLY A 381 13.88 5.82 8.43
C GLY A 381 15.26 5.71 7.79
N VAL A 382 15.37 4.81 6.80
CA VAL A 382 16.58 4.69 5.98
C VAL A 382 16.72 5.85 5.00
N TRP A 383 17.95 6.14 4.60
CA TRP A 383 18.27 7.09 3.53
C TRP A 383 18.75 6.34 2.29
N ASP A 384 17.94 6.38 1.23
CA ASP A 384 18.31 5.82 -0.06
C ASP A 384 18.93 6.91 -0.95
N ILE A 385 19.99 6.58 -1.69
CA ILE A 385 20.65 7.45 -2.68
C ILE A 385 20.77 6.67 -3.99
N GLY A 386 20.12 7.15 -5.06
CA GLY A 386 20.16 6.50 -6.38
C GLY A 386 21.42 6.86 -7.15
N LEU A 387 22.28 5.86 -7.42
CA LEU A 387 23.59 6.10 -8.03
C LEU A 387 23.52 6.51 -9.50
N ASP A 388 22.50 6.04 -10.23
CA ASP A 388 22.29 6.40 -11.64
C ASP A 388 22.06 7.91 -11.84
N ARG A 389 21.76 8.65 -10.77
CA ARG A 389 21.58 10.10 -10.78
C ARG A 389 22.84 10.86 -10.39
N LEU A 390 23.91 10.17 -10.03
CA LEU A 390 25.18 10.76 -9.62
C LEU A 390 26.14 10.91 -10.83
N PRO A 391 27.07 11.88 -10.78
CA PRO A 391 28.08 12.03 -11.82
C PRO A 391 29.07 10.85 -11.78
N ALA A 392 28.86 9.84 -12.62
CA ALA A 392 29.54 8.54 -12.55
C ALA A 392 31.08 8.62 -12.58
N ASP A 393 31.65 9.51 -13.41
CA ASP A 393 33.11 9.64 -13.51
C ASP A 393 33.72 10.27 -12.25
N ALA A 394 33.08 11.30 -11.70
CA ALA A 394 33.51 11.93 -10.46
C ALA A 394 33.28 11.00 -9.25
N LEU A 395 32.18 10.24 -9.26
CA LEU A 395 31.88 9.25 -8.22
C LEU A 395 32.99 8.18 -8.16
N ARG A 396 33.45 7.69 -9.32
CA ARG A 396 34.56 6.72 -9.41
C ARG A 396 35.90 7.33 -8.99
N ALA A 397 36.19 8.57 -9.41
CA ALA A 397 37.47 9.20 -9.12
C ALA A 397 37.61 9.66 -7.66
N GLU A 398 36.53 10.14 -7.05
CA GLU A 398 36.55 10.86 -5.78
C GLU A 398 35.89 10.09 -4.63
N GLY A 399 35.04 9.11 -4.96
CA GLY A 399 34.19 8.38 -4.01
C GLY A 399 33.00 9.21 -3.53
N LEU A 400 32.15 8.58 -2.72
CA LEU A 400 31.02 9.24 -2.07
C LEU A 400 31.38 9.59 -0.62
N ARG A 401 31.23 10.86 -0.24
CA ARG A 401 31.43 11.32 1.14
C ARG A 401 30.08 11.62 1.79
N LEU A 402 29.86 11.08 2.98
CA LEU A 402 28.67 11.37 3.79
C LEU A 402 29.06 12.25 4.96
N ARG A 403 28.23 13.25 5.27
CA ARG A 403 28.36 14.10 6.44
C ARG A 403 27.04 14.07 7.22
N VAL A 404 27.11 13.66 8.48
CA VAL A 404 25.93 13.52 9.34
C VAL A 404 26.08 14.45 10.54
N LEU A 405 25.15 15.38 10.70
CA LEU A 405 25.09 16.25 11.86
C LEU A 405 24.40 15.56 13.04
N PRO A 406 24.90 15.72 14.27
CA PRO A 406 24.21 15.24 15.46
C PRO A 406 23.02 16.15 15.80
N LEU A 407 21.92 15.55 16.25
CA LEU A 407 20.74 16.27 16.72
C LEU A 407 20.93 16.67 18.18
N HIS A 408 20.63 17.93 18.48
CA HIS A 408 20.72 18.46 19.83
C HIS A 408 19.66 17.81 20.73
N ALA A 409 20.04 17.35 21.92
CA ALA A 409 19.13 16.65 22.85
C ALA A 409 17.89 17.48 23.24
N GLY A 410 18.05 18.80 23.32
CA GLY A 410 16.98 19.75 23.60
C GLY A 410 16.20 20.25 22.39
N ALA A 411 16.50 19.76 21.17
CA ALA A 411 15.80 20.21 19.98
C ALA A 411 14.31 19.82 20.04
N PRO A 412 13.37 20.74 19.77
CA PRO A 412 11.94 20.46 19.76
C PRO A 412 11.52 19.76 18.44
N VAL A 413 12.26 18.71 18.06
CA VAL A 413 12.02 17.88 16.89
C VAL A 413 11.34 16.58 17.32
N HIS A 414 10.21 16.28 16.69
CA HIS A 414 9.52 15.01 16.91
C HIS A 414 10.15 13.92 16.05
N LEU A 415 10.48 12.79 16.67
CA LEU A 415 10.87 11.56 15.97
C LEU A 415 10.00 10.41 16.49
N PRO A 416 9.70 9.41 15.64
CA PRO A 416 9.05 8.17 16.06
C PRO A 416 9.80 7.53 17.23
N GLU A 417 9.08 6.86 18.13
CA GLU A 417 9.62 6.29 19.37
C GLU A 417 10.89 5.44 19.14
N GLN A 418 10.87 4.61 18.10
CA GLN A 418 11.97 3.74 17.69
C GLN A 418 13.26 4.50 17.36
N ALA A 419 13.15 5.74 16.87
CA ALA A 419 14.29 6.59 16.52
C ALA A 419 14.67 7.58 17.64
N ARG A 420 13.98 7.56 18.80
CA ARG A 420 14.28 8.48 19.90
C ARG A 420 15.55 8.12 20.67
N GLY A 421 15.89 6.83 20.75
CA GLY A 421 17.10 6.36 21.44
C GLY A 421 18.41 6.74 20.74
N GLU A 422 18.34 7.05 19.44
CA GLU A 422 19.52 7.36 18.59
C GLU A 422 19.70 8.87 18.38
N ARG A 423 18.90 9.71 19.07
CA ARG A 423 18.85 11.17 18.89
C ARG A 423 20.19 11.86 19.07
N GLU A 424 21.05 11.37 19.96
CA GLU A 424 22.31 12.03 20.29
C GLU A 424 23.50 11.52 19.46
N THR A 425 23.30 10.45 18.68
CA THR A 425 24.37 9.81 17.91
C THR A 425 24.24 10.16 16.43
N ALA A 426 25.22 10.91 15.88
CA ALA A 426 25.39 11.05 14.44
C ALA A 426 26.17 9.86 13.89
N ALA A 427 25.46 8.87 13.37
CA ALA A 427 26.05 7.59 12.98
C ALA A 427 25.47 7.06 11.67
N VAL A 428 26.31 6.41 10.86
CA VAL A 428 25.87 5.44 9.85
C VAL A 428 26.16 4.06 10.41
N THR A 429 25.13 3.32 10.79
CA THR A 429 25.26 2.04 11.49
C THR A 429 25.32 0.86 10.54
N HIS A 430 24.67 0.97 9.39
CA HIS A 430 24.68 -0.04 8.35
C HIS A 430 24.49 0.61 6.97
N ALA A 431 25.08 0.02 5.95
CA ALA A 431 24.91 0.44 4.57
C ALA A 431 24.89 -0.76 3.63
N GLU A 432 24.04 -0.68 2.61
CA GLU A 432 23.87 -1.76 1.63
C GLU A 432 23.57 -1.19 0.23
N TRP A 433 24.06 -1.89 -0.80
CA TRP A 433 23.71 -1.67 -2.19
C TRP A 433 22.46 -2.47 -2.52
N ILE A 434 21.38 -1.82 -2.93
CA ILE A 434 20.12 -2.48 -3.30
C ILE A 434 19.91 -2.33 -4.79
N THR A 435 19.84 -3.45 -5.52
CA THR A 435 19.59 -3.41 -6.97
C THR A 435 18.12 -3.67 -7.25
N ARG A 436 17.50 -2.75 -8.00
CA ARG A 436 16.13 -2.92 -8.46
C ARG A 436 16.09 -3.42 -9.88
N HIS A 437 15.23 -4.40 -10.11
CA HIS A 437 15.09 -5.07 -11.39
C HIS A 437 13.74 -4.71 -12.02
N THR A 438 13.76 -4.63 -13.35
CA THR A 438 12.56 -4.49 -14.16
C THR A 438 12.51 -5.66 -15.13
N TRP A 439 11.40 -6.40 -15.11
CA TRP A 439 11.15 -7.48 -16.07
C TRP A 439 10.05 -7.07 -17.03
N SER A 440 10.26 -7.33 -18.32
CA SER A 440 9.27 -7.11 -19.37
C SER A 440 8.48 -8.39 -19.60
N VAL A 441 7.17 -8.33 -19.37
CA VAL A 441 6.23 -9.44 -19.58
C VAL A 441 5.36 -9.17 -20.79
N ARG A 442 5.47 -10.02 -21.82
CA ARG A 442 4.79 -9.88 -23.11
C ARG A 442 3.89 -11.08 -23.41
N ALA A 443 3.00 -10.92 -24.37
CA ALA A 443 2.22 -12.04 -24.90
C ALA A 443 3.16 -13.10 -25.49
N GLY A 444 2.80 -14.39 -25.33
CA GLY A 444 3.54 -15.54 -25.85
C GLY A 444 3.06 -16.11 -27.17
#